data_AF-A0A3C1HC96-F1
#
_entry.id   AF-A0A3C1HC96-F1
#
_cell.length_a   1.000
_cell.length_b   1.000
_cell.length_c   1.000
_cell.angle_alpha   90.00
_cell.angle_beta   90.00
_cell.angle_gamma   90.00
#
_symmetry.space_group_name_H-M   'P 1'
#
loop_
_entity.id
_entity.type
_entity.pdbx_description
1 polymer ?
#
loop_
_entity_poly.entity_id
_entity_poly.type
_entity_poly.pdbx_seq_one_letter_code
_entity_poly.pdbx_strand_id
1 'polypeptide(L)'
;MVQSIPQRSQQHANIQTAQAIAATLAGLLLWLNWRFITLARRDQGPGGISLAGTIKSTASARAPRWPYLAALAALLFIRPLAYYTIGSNLGVSMSLPLGVVTIPFSPRLLARMFLFSWFSFALFVGTFYLWLTLFALLNRRVAAPDACLRLVRLHLGVLHRAPGWFQALVPGLAGAGFWVVVSYILEQVGMLPPQGSSNVRLIRALLAGAHAYLAWVAPLAGVLLLYVVNSYVYLGEAAFWSFVECTGRSTLSCLGRFRIQVGKVDLTPLLLVLVLWFLAFPGRVGRVPGGARVMLDAWTTLR
;
A
#
# COMPACT_ATOMS: atom_id res chain seq x y z
N MET A 1 21.44 28.31 20.08
CA MET A 1 22.12 28.22 18.77
C MET A 1 21.42 27.16 17.94
N VAL A 2 20.52 27.58 17.05
CA VAL A 2 19.83 26.69 16.10
C VAL A 2 20.80 26.47 14.95
N GLN A 3 21.41 25.29 14.86
CA GLN A 3 22.22 24.91 13.70
C GLN A 3 21.34 24.95 12.45
N SER A 4 21.55 25.96 11.61
CA SER A 4 20.99 26.02 10.27
C SER A 4 21.54 24.85 9.47
N ILE A 5 20.72 23.81 9.29
CA ILE A 5 21.02 22.74 8.34
C ILE A 5 21.21 23.41 6.97
N PRO A 6 22.34 23.22 6.29
CA PRO A 6 22.63 23.95 5.06
C PRO A 6 21.61 23.59 3.99
N GLN A 7 20.90 24.58 3.44
CA GLN A 7 19.82 24.40 2.45
C GLN A 7 20.16 23.44 1.30
N ARG A 8 21.42 23.38 0.87
CA ARG A 8 21.91 22.42 -0.14
C ARG A 8 21.65 20.97 0.26
N SER A 9 21.89 20.59 1.51
CA SER A 9 21.69 19.21 2.00
C SER A 9 20.21 18.79 1.94
N GLN A 10 19.31 19.73 2.25
CA GLN A 10 17.87 19.50 2.25
C GLN A 10 17.31 19.41 0.83
N GLN A 11 17.85 20.20 -0.11
CA GLN A 11 17.48 20.15 -1.52
C GLN A 11 17.90 18.82 -2.18
N HIS A 12 19.09 18.30 -1.87
CA HIS A 12 19.53 16.99 -2.36
C HIS A 12 18.67 15.83 -1.78
N ALA A 13 18.27 15.91 -0.51
CA ALA A 13 17.37 14.93 0.10
C ALA A 13 15.99 14.90 -0.57
N ASN A 14 15.44 16.07 -0.92
CA ASN A 14 14.15 16.16 -1.62
C ASN A 14 14.21 15.56 -3.04
N ILE A 15 15.31 15.76 -3.76
CA ILE A 15 15.48 15.17 -5.10
C ILE A 15 15.56 13.64 -5.02
N GLN A 16 16.31 13.12 -4.03
CA GLN A 16 16.46 11.66 -3.86
C GLN A 16 15.15 10.98 -3.45
N THR A 17 14.34 11.61 -2.59
CA THR A 17 13.02 11.08 -2.21
C THR A 17 12.06 11.07 -3.38
N ALA A 18 12.01 12.15 -4.17
CA ALA A 18 11.19 12.20 -5.39
C ALA A 18 11.59 11.11 -6.41
N GLN A 19 12.89 10.91 -6.64
CA GLN A 19 13.40 9.84 -7.51
C GLN A 19 13.05 8.45 -6.98
N ALA A 20 13.13 8.24 -5.66
CA ALA A 20 12.75 6.97 -5.04
C ALA A 20 11.27 6.65 -5.21
N ILE A 21 10.40 7.67 -5.06
CA ILE A 21 8.96 7.53 -5.29
C ILE A 21 8.69 7.21 -6.76
N ALA A 22 9.27 7.96 -7.69
CA ALA A 22 9.08 7.77 -9.13
C ALA A 22 9.50 6.36 -9.58
N ALA A 23 10.66 5.87 -9.14
CA ALA A 23 11.13 4.52 -9.46
C ALA A 23 10.20 3.44 -8.88
N THR A 24 9.68 3.65 -7.67
CA THR A 24 8.75 2.71 -7.03
C THR A 24 7.41 2.68 -7.77
N LEU A 25 6.90 3.83 -8.20
CA LEU A 25 5.69 3.94 -9.02
C LEU A 25 5.87 3.26 -10.39
N ALA A 26 7.00 3.50 -11.07
CA ALA A 26 7.31 2.84 -12.33
C ALA A 26 7.35 1.30 -12.16
N GLY A 27 7.98 0.82 -11.08
CA GLY A 27 7.98 -0.60 -10.74
C GLY A 27 6.56 -1.15 -10.50
N LEU A 28 5.71 -0.40 -9.80
CA LEU A 28 4.31 -0.80 -9.59
C LEU A 28 3.55 -0.88 -10.91
N LEU A 29 3.70 0.10 -11.79
CA LEU A 29 3.05 0.10 -13.11
C LEU A 29 3.49 -1.10 -13.96
N LEU A 30 4.80 -1.41 -13.97
CA LEU A 30 5.32 -2.59 -14.65
C LEU A 30 4.75 -3.89 -14.06
N TRP A 31 4.67 -3.98 -12.74
CA TRP A 31 4.07 -5.12 -12.04
C TRP A 31 2.58 -5.29 -12.37
N LEU A 32 1.82 -4.20 -12.32
CA LEU A 32 0.38 -4.19 -12.65
C LEU A 32 0.14 -4.56 -14.10
N ASN A 33 0.90 -4.01 -15.04
CA ASN A 33 0.78 -4.35 -16.47
C ASN A 33 1.09 -5.82 -16.71
N TRP A 34 2.15 -6.36 -16.09
CA TRP A 34 2.47 -7.78 -16.19
C TRP A 34 1.36 -8.68 -15.63
N ARG A 35 0.80 -8.33 -14.46
CA ARG A 35 -0.31 -9.08 -13.83
C ARG A 35 -1.61 -8.96 -14.62
N PHE A 36 -1.94 -7.78 -15.12
CA PHE A 36 -3.13 -7.54 -15.94
C PHE A 36 -3.13 -8.42 -17.19
N ILE A 37 -2.01 -8.46 -17.92
CA ILE A 37 -1.86 -9.34 -19.10
C ILE A 37 -2.00 -10.83 -18.70
N THR A 38 -1.52 -11.21 -17.51
CA THR A 38 -1.64 -12.58 -17.00
C THR A 38 -3.08 -12.95 -16.65
N LEU A 39 -3.83 -12.03 -16.05
CA LEU A 39 -5.20 -12.24 -15.58
C LEU A 39 -6.23 -12.13 -16.72
N ALA A 40 -6.05 -11.17 -17.64
CA ALA A 40 -6.84 -11.05 -18.86
C ALA A 40 -6.76 -12.31 -19.74
N ARG A 41 -5.62 -13.01 -19.70
CA ARG A 41 -5.44 -14.30 -20.37
C ARG A 41 -6.23 -15.45 -19.74
N ARG A 42 -6.57 -15.34 -18.45
CA ARG A 42 -7.24 -16.38 -17.66
C ARG A 42 -8.76 -16.23 -17.62
N ASP A 43 -9.25 -15.00 -17.85
CA ASP A 43 -10.69 -14.66 -17.96
C ASP A 43 -11.25 -14.86 -19.38
N GLN A 44 -10.45 -15.42 -20.30
CA GLN A 44 -10.98 -16.02 -21.53
C GLN A 44 -11.73 -17.29 -21.13
N GLY A 45 -13.03 -17.13 -20.82
CA GLY A 45 -13.95 -18.22 -20.56
C GLY A 45 -14.00 -19.23 -21.72
N PRO A 46 -14.55 -20.44 -21.48
CA PRO A 46 -14.62 -21.49 -22.48
C PRO A 46 -15.29 -20.96 -23.74
N GLY A 47 -14.62 -21.13 -24.88
CA GLY A 47 -15.10 -20.69 -26.18
C GLY A 47 -16.52 -21.22 -26.43
N GLY A 48 -17.50 -20.33 -26.29
CA GLY A 48 -18.82 -20.57 -26.83
C GLY A 48 -18.67 -20.74 -28.33
N ILE A 49 -19.01 -21.93 -28.82
CA ILE A 49 -19.07 -22.27 -30.23
C ILE A 49 -20.21 -21.44 -30.82
N SER A 50 -19.94 -20.19 -31.16
CA SER A 50 -20.85 -19.34 -31.92
C SER A 50 -20.15 -18.99 -33.22
N LEU A 51 -20.75 -19.43 -34.32
CA LEU A 51 -20.25 -19.30 -35.69
C LEU A 51 -20.03 -17.83 -36.12
N ALA A 52 -20.51 -16.86 -35.34
CA ALA A 52 -20.19 -15.44 -35.46
C ALA A 52 -18.74 -15.09 -34.99
N GLY A 53 -18.09 -15.97 -34.24
CA GLY A 53 -16.70 -15.82 -33.78
C GLY A 53 -15.65 -16.12 -34.85
N THR A 54 -16.04 -16.73 -35.97
CA THR A 54 -15.11 -17.12 -37.04
C THR A 54 -14.70 -15.96 -37.95
N ILE A 55 -15.44 -14.83 -37.94
CA ILE A 55 -15.25 -13.75 -38.94
C ILE A 55 -14.55 -12.50 -38.36
N LYS A 56 -14.21 -12.45 -37.07
CA LYS A 56 -13.44 -11.30 -36.52
C LYS A 56 -12.45 -11.68 -35.43
N SER A 57 -11.61 -12.66 -35.71
CA SER A 57 -10.31 -12.78 -35.06
C SER A 57 -9.24 -12.05 -35.87
N THR A 58 -9.34 -10.72 -35.98
CA THR A 58 -8.14 -9.89 -36.15
C THR A 58 -7.41 -9.93 -34.82
N ALA A 59 -6.61 -10.98 -34.65
CA ALA A 59 -5.77 -11.21 -33.49
C ALA A 59 -4.90 -9.97 -33.27
N SER A 60 -5.28 -9.14 -32.28
CA SER A 60 -4.35 -8.16 -31.72
C SER A 60 -3.10 -8.93 -31.32
N ALA A 61 -1.95 -8.55 -31.88
CA ALA A 61 -0.68 -9.21 -31.67
C ALA A 61 -0.47 -9.43 -30.18
N ARG A 62 -0.29 -10.69 -29.78
CA ARG A 62 -0.10 -11.13 -28.40
C ARG A 62 1.02 -10.31 -27.76
N ALA A 63 0.69 -9.35 -26.91
CA ALA A 63 1.68 -8.55 -26.23
C ALA A 63 2.60 -9.47 -25.38
N PRO A 64 3.92 -9.46 -25.62
CA PRO A 64 4.85 -10.29 -24.87
C PRO A 64 4.89 -9.84 -23.40
N ARG A 65 4.73 -10.81 -22.50
CA ARG A 65 4.71 -10.68 -21.03
C ARG A 65 6.08 -10.46 -20.40
N TRP A 66 7.12 -11.04 -21.02
CA TRP A 66 8.48 -11.04 -20.52
C TRP A 66 9.14 -9.65 -20.45
N PRO A 67 8.96 -8.70 -21.40
CA PRO A 67 9.60 -7.39 -21.31
C PRO A 67 9.20 -6.59 -20.06
N TYR A 68 7.97 -6.71 -19.56
CA TYR A 68 7.57 -6.04 -18.32
C TYR A 68 8.30 -6.60 -17.09
N LEU A 69 8.48 -7.92 -17.03
CA LEU A 69 9.22 -8.57 -15.95
C LEU A 69 10.72 -8.28 -16.06
N ALA A 70 11.27 -8.32 -17.27
CA ALA A 70 12.65 -7.96 -17.55
C ALA A 70 12.93 -6.49 -17.19
N ALA A 71 12.04 -5.57 -17.55
CA ALA A 71 12.12 -4.16 -17.17
C ALA A 71 12.00 -3.96 -15.66
N LEU A 72 11.10 -4.71 -14.99
CA LEU A 72 10.98 -4.66 -13.53
C LEU A 72 12.25 -5.17 -12.84
N ALA A 73 12.81 -6.28 -13.32
CA ALA A 73 14.06 -6.83 -12.81
C ALA A 73 15.19 -5.80 -13.03
N ALA A 74 15.36 -5.31 -14.25
CA ALA A 74 16.34 -4.28 -14.57
C ALA A 74 16.20 -3.06 -13.67
N LEU A 75 14.97 -2.56 -13.44
CA LEU A 75 14.72 -1.44 -12.54
C LEU A 75 15.14 -1.75 -11.10
N LEU A 76 14.83 -2.95 -10.59
CA LEU A 76 15.22 -3.39 -9.24
C LEU A 76 16.72 -3.57 -9.06
N PHE A 77 17.47 -3.86 -10.13
CA PHE A 77 18.94 -3.98 -10.14
C PHE A 77 19.65 -2.64 -10.38
N ILE A 78 19.15 -1.81 -11.29
CA ILE A 78 19.74 -0.49 -11.61
C ILE A 78 19.56 0.48 -10.45
N ARG A 79 18.41 0.45 -9.78
CA ARG A 79 18.08 1.33 -8.65
C ARG A 79 19.09 1.27 -7.49
N PRO A 80 19.47 0.12 -6.93
CA PRO A 80 20.47 0.04 -5.86
C PRO A 80 21.86 0.46 -6.33
N LEU A 81 22.21 0.25 -7.61
CA LEU A 81 23.45 0.79 -8.18
C LEU A 81 23.44 2.31 -8.21
N ALA A 82 22.35 2.93 -8.66
CA ALA A 82 22.19 4.39 -8.65
C ALA A 82 22.26 4.95 -7.22
N TYR A 83 21.66 4.27 -6.24
CA TYR A 83 21.77 4.67 -4.83
C TYR A 83 23.17 4.48 -4.27
N TYR A 84 23.89 3.45 -4.68
CA TYR A 84 25.27 3.26 -4.29
C TYR A 84 26.17 4.38 -4.87
N THR A 85 26.11 4.63 -6.18
CA THR A 85 26.97 5.63 -6.83
C THR A 85 26.65 7.05 -6.39
N ILE A 86 25.37 7.42 -6.27
CA ILE A 86 24.97 8.78 -5.87
C ILE A 86 25.04 8.94 -4.34
N GLY A 87 24.60 7.93 -3.58
CA GLY A 87 24.52 7.98 -2.12
C GLY A 87 25.87 7.87 -1.42
N SER A 88 26.83 7.13 -1.97
CA SER A 88 28.20 7.08 -1.44
C SER A 88 28.90 8.45 -1.50
N ASN A 89 28.68 9.19 -2.59
CA ASN A 89 29.24 10.51 -2.80
C ASN A 89 28.60 11.59 -1.90
N LEU A 90 27.32 11.42 -1.53
CA LEU A 90 26.57 12.41 -0.75
C LEU A 90 26.53 12.12 0.75
N GLY A 91 26.97 10.92 1.19
CA GLY A 91 26.98 10.54 2.61
C GLY A 91 25.59 10.44 3.27
N VAL A 92 24.51 10.52 2.49
CA VAL A 92 23.13 10.50 2.99
C VAL A 92 22.72 9.06 3.31
N SER A 93 22.31 8.81 4.54
CA SER A 93 21.74 7.51 4.95
C SER A 93 20.26 7.44 4.55
N MET A 94 19.89 6.38 3.83
CA MET A 94 18.50 6.14 3.43
C MET A 94 17.76 5.46 4.59
N SER A 95 16.65 6.00 5.05
CA SER A 95 15.83 5.35 6.08
C SER A 95 14.63 4.65 5.44
N LEU A 96 14.35 3.42 5.88
CA LEU A 96 13.13 2.71 5.50
C LEU A 96 12.23 2.55 6.74
N PRO A 97 11.03 3.15 6.75
CA PRO A 97 10.04 2.85 7.79
C PRO A 97 9.44 1.48 7.51
N LEU A 98 9.81 0.46 8.30
CA LEU A 98 9.17 -0.86 8.30
C LEU A 98 7.90 -0.85 9.17
N GLY A 99 7.18 0.27 9.17
CA GLY A 99 6.09 0.56 10.09
C GLY A 99 6.60 1.10 11.42
N VAL A 100 6.78 0.21 12.40
CA VAL A 100 7.09 0.62 13.79
C VAL A 100 8.57 0.94 14.01
N VAL A 101 9.45 0.42 13.15
CA VAL A 101 10.89 0.66 13.21
C VAL A 101 11.39 1.30 11.92
N THR A 102 12.14 2.38 12.06
CA THR A 102 12.91 2.97 10.96
C THR A 102 14.32 2.41 10.97
N ILE A 103 14.70 1.72 9.90
CA ILE A 103 16.06 1.17 9.77
C ILE A 103 16.88 2.05 8.83
N PRO A 104 18.01 2.60 9.30
CA PRO A 104 18.93 3.34 8.44
C PRO A 104 19.79 2.37 7.63
N PHE A 105 19.76 2.53 6.31
CA PHE A 105 20.60 1.83 5.35
C PHE A 105 21.74 2.75 4.92
N SER A 106 22.96 2.40 5.33
CA SER A 106 24.16 3.13 4.92
C SER A 106 24.55 2.77 3.48
N PRO A 107 24.75 3.76 2.58
CA PRO A 107 25.09 3.54 1.16
C PRO A 107 26.49 2.96 0.92
N ARG A 108 27.31 2.83 1.97
CA ARG A 108 28.68 2.30 1.87
C ARG A 108 28.75 0.81 1.49
N LEU A 109 27.66 0.05 1.65
CA LEU A 109 27.61 -1.35 1.31
C LEU A 109 26.54 -1.60 0.25
N LEU A 110 26.98 -2.07 -0.93
CA LEU A 110 26.12 -2.39 -2.07
C LEU A 110 25.03 -3.42 -1.71
N ALA A 111 25.36 -4.46 -0.95
CA ALA A 111 24.38 -5.45 -0.48
C ALA A 111 23.22 -4.84 0.33
N ARG A 112 23.50 -3.79 1.13
CA ARG A 112 22.48 -3.08 1.92
C ARG A 112 21.55 -2.26 1.02
N MET A 113 22.09 -1.68 -0.06
CA MET A 113 21.30 -0.95 -1.05
C MET A 113 20.37 -1.90 -1.83
N PHE A 114 20.82 -3.11 -2.13
CA PHE A 114 19.98 -4.15 -2.74
C PHE A 114 18.80 -4.52 -1.84
N LEU A 115 19.06 -4.81 -0.57
CA LEU A 115 18.01 -5.08 0.43
C LEU A 115 17.02 -3.93 0.52
N PHE A 116 17.51 -2.68 0.58
CA PHE A 116 16.66 -1.49 0.60
C PHE A 116 15.75 -1.39 -0.65
N SER A 117 16.29 -1.61 -1.85
CA SER A 117 15.51 -1.58 -3.09
C SER A 117 14.40 -2.62 -3.10
N TRP A 118 14.73 -3.85 -2.70
CA TRP A 118 13.79 -4.96 -2.66
C TRP A 118 12.71 -4.78 -1.60
N PHE A 119 13.09 -4.42 -0.36
CA PHE A 119 12.12 -4.20 0.73
C PHE A 119 11.23 -2.99 0.51
N SER A 120 11.76 -1.88 0.00
CA SER A 120 10.92 -0.71 -0.31
C SER A 120 9.90 -1.01 -1.40
N PHE A 121 10.29 -1.75 -2.44
CA PHE A 121 9.37 -2.19 -3.48
C PHE A 121 8.34 -3.20 -2.93
N ALA A 122 8.76 -4.20 -2.16
CA ALA A 122 7.89 -5.20 -1.56
C ALA A 122 6.86 -4.57 -0.60
N LEU A 123 7.28 -3.62 0.24
CA LEU A 123 6.39 -2.86 1.11
C LEU A 123 5.37 -2.06 0.31
N PHE A 124 5.79 -1.40 -0.77
CA PHE A 124 4.90 -0.59 -1.59
C PHE A 124 3.85 -1.45 -2.30
N VAL A 125 4.28 -2.56 -2.94
CA VAL A 125 3.38 -3.52 -3.57
C VAL A 125 2.46 -4.17 -2.53
N GLY A 126 3.00 -4.56 -1.37
CA GLY A 126 2.22 -5.11 -0.26
C GLY A 126 1.15 -4.14 0.22
N THR A 127 1.50 -2.88 0.46
CA THR A 127 0.56 -1.81 0.84
C THR A 127 -0.54 -1.64 -0.20
N PHE A 128 -0.18 -1.62 -1.48
CA PHE A 128 -1.16 -1.56 -2.57
C PHE A 128 -2.13 -2.76 -2.54
N TYR A 129 -1.64 -3.99 -2.33
CA TYR A 129 -2.52 -5.15 -2.20
C TYR A 129 -3.39 -5.09 -0.95
N LEU A 130 -2.90 -4.54 0.17
CA LEU A 130 -3.73 -4.29 1.34
C LEU A 130 -4.86 -3.31 1.01
N TRP A 131 -4.60 -2.26 0.23
CA TRP A 131 -5.67 -1.35 -0.22
C TRP A 131 -6.70 -2.07 -1.08
N LEU A 132 -6.28 -2.95 -1.98
CA LEU A 132 -7.21 -3.74 -2.78
C LEU A 132 -8.06 -4.68 -1.91
N THR A 133 -7.48 -5.29 -0.87
CA THR A 133 -8.25 -6.12 0.08
C THR A 133 -9.32 -5.33 0.84
N LEU A 134 -9.01 -4.08 1.23
CA LEU A 134 -10.00 -3.19 1.82
C LEU A 134 -11.17 -2.92 0.87
N PHE A 135 -10.88 -2.55 -0.38
CA PHE A 135 -11.93 -2.25 -1.35
C PHE A 135 -12.80 -3.48 -1.69
N ALA A 136 -12.19 -4.66 -1.73
CA ALA A 136 -12.92 -5.92 -1.91
C ALA A 136 -13.82 -6.24 -0.70
N LEU A 137 -13.36 -5.96 0.52
CA LEU A 137 -14.11 -6.18 1.76
C LEU A 137 -15.32 -5.24 1.86
N LEU A 138 -15.12 -3.94 1.61
CA LEU A 138 -16.16 -2.91 1.68
C LEU A 138 -17.25 -3.14 0.62
N ASN A 139 -16.87 -3.48 -0.60
CA ASN A 139 -17.80 -3.67 -1.72
C ASN A 139 -18.22 -5.14 -1.93
N ARG A 140 -18.11 -5.98 -0.89
CA ARG A 140 -18.45 -7.41 -0.98
C ARG A 140 -19.93 -7.67 -1.22
N ARG A 141 -20.80 -6.75 -0.79
CA ARG A 141 -22.27 -6.86 -0.91
C ARG A 141 -22.80 -6.36 -2.27
N VAL A 142 -21.94 -5.83 -3.13
CA VAL A 142 -22.33 -5.28 -4.43
C VAL A 142 -22.43 -6.41 -5.46
N ALA A 143 -23.67 -6.67 -5.91
CA ALA A 143 -24.00 -7.76 -6.82
C ALA A 143 -23.53 -7.50 -8.27
N ALA A 144 -23.62 -6.25 -8.74
CA ALA A 144 -23.17 -5.84 -10.07
C ALA A 144 -21.86 -5.02 -9.97
N PRO A 145 -20.68 -5.62 -10.20
CA PRO A 145 -19.42 -4.91 -10.04
C PRO A 145 -19.11 -3.97 -11.21
N ASP A 146 -18.85 -2.69 -10.91
CA ASP A 146 -18.30 -1.71 -11.85
C ASP A 146 -16.93 -2.15 -12.42
N ALA A 147 -16.49 -1.55 -13.53
CA ALA A 147 -15.21 -1.86 -14.19
C ALA A 147 -14.00 -1.80 -13.23
N CYS A 148 -13.95 -0.78 -12.36
CA CYS A 148 -12.91 -0.65 -11.34
C CYS A 148 -12.98 -1.78 -10.30
N LEU A 149 -14.18 -2.12 -9.82
CA LEU A 149 -14.34 -3.21 -8.84
C LEU A 149 -14.01 -4.57 -9.46
N ARG A 150 -14.34 -4.77 -10.74
CA ARG A 150 -13.92 -5.96 -11.49
C ARG A 150 -12.40 -6.06 -11.57
N LEU A 151 -11.70 -4.95 -11.80
CA LEU A 151 -10.24 -4.92 -11.82
C LEU A 151 -9.63 -5.25 -10.44
N VAL A 152 -10.22 -4.75 -9.35
CA VAL A 152 -9.85 -5.12 -7.96
C VAL A 152 -10.03 -6.62 -7.75
N ARG A 153 -11.18 -7.19 -8.10
CA ARG A 153 -11.50 -8.63 -7.94
C ARG A 153 -10.56 -9.51 -8.75
N LEU A 154 -10.22 -9.11 -9.98
CA LEU A 154 -9.24 -9.81 -10.83
C LEU A 154 -7.85 -9.84 -10.17
N HIS A 155 -7.40 -8.72 -9.59
CA HIS A 155 -6.09 -8.65 -8.95
C HIS A 155 -5.98 -9.50 -7.68
N LEU A 156 -7.07 -9.60 -6.90
CA LEU A 156 -7.14 -10.47 -5.71
C LEU A 156 -7.31 -11.96 -6.04
N GLY A 157 -7.98 -12.28 -7.14
CA GLY A 157 -8.23 -13.66 -7.57
C GLY A 157 -8.91 -14.51 -6.49
N VAL A 158 -8.23 -15.57 -6.03
CA VAL A 158 -8.74 -16.51 -5.02
C VAL A 158 -9.04 -15.82 -3.69
N LEU A 159 -8.27 -14.79 -3.33
CA LEU A 159 -8.42 -14.09 -2.06
C LEU A 159 -9.79 -13.38 -1.97
N HIS A 160 -10.38 -13.00 -3.10
CA HIS A 160 -11.73 -12.42 -3.13
C HIS A 160 -12.83 -13.43 -2.76
N ARG A 161 -12.63 -14.72 -3.05
CA ARG A 161 -13.62 -15.78 -2.77
C ARG A 161 -13.65 -16.19 -1.30
N ALA A 162 -12.62 -15.82 -0.53
CA ALA A 162 -12.54 -16.11 0.89
C ALA A 162 -13.64 -15.37 1.69
N PRO A 163 -14.07 -15.91 2.84
CA PRO A 163 -15.03 -15.22 3.69
C PRO A 163 -14.47 -13.88 4.19
N GLY A 164 -15.34 -12.91 4.42
CA GLY A 164 -14.94 -11.52 4.74
C GLY A 164 -14.11 -11.40 6.02
N TRP A 165 -14.33 -12.28 7.01
CA TRP A 165 -13.50 -12.31 8.22
C TRP A 165 -12.06 -12.74 7.90
N PHE A 166 -11.85 -13.64 6.94
CA PHE A 166 -10.51 -14.04 6.52
C PHE A 166 -9.80 -12.89 5.80
N GLN A 167 -10.52 -12.18 4.91
CA GLN A 167 -10.00 -10.97 4.26
C GLN A 167 -9.66 -9.88 5.28
N ALA A 168 -10.46 -9.75 6.34
CA ALA A 168 -10.19 -8.81 7.43
C ALA A 168 -8.90 -9.14 8.19
N LEU A 169 -8.53 -10.43 8.32
CA LEU A 169 -7.30 -10.85 8.99
C LEU A 169 -6.05 -10.74 8.12
N VAL A 170 -6.19 -10.57 6.80
CA VAL A 170 -5.05 -10.52 5.87
C VAL A 170 -4.00 -9.48 6.23
N PRO A 171 -4.33 -8.21 6.56
CA PRO A 171 -3.32 -7.23 6.94
C PRO A 171 -2.52 -7.65 8.16
N GLY A 172 -3.21 -8.19 9.18
CA GLY A 172 -2.58 -8.67 10.40
C GLY A 172 -1.61 -9.82 10.15
N LEU A 173 -2.08 -10.86 9.45
CA LEU A 173 -1.26 -12.04 9.14
C LEU A 173 -0.12 -11.72 8.19
N ALA A 174 -0.37 -10.92 7.15
CA ALA A 174 0.65 -10.51 6.19
C ALA A 174 1.70 -9.62 6.85
N GLY A 175 1.30 -8.64 7.66
CA GLY A 175 2.21 -7.76 8.39
C GLY A 175 3.07 -8.51 9.41
N ALA A 176 2.46 -9.41 10.20
CA ALA A 176 3.17 -10.24 11.16
C ALA A 176 4.15 -11.21 10.48
N GLY A 177 3.70 -11.91 9.44
CA GLY A 177 4.55 -12.83 8.67
C GLY A 177 5.69 -12.12 7.96
N PHE A 178 5.40 -10.97 7.35
CA PHE A 178 6.43 -10.11 6.75
C PHE A 178 7.46 -9.68 7.79
N TRP A 179 7.03 -9.23 8.97
CA TRP A 179 7.94 -8.86 10.04
C TRP A 179 8.86 -10.00 10.45
N VAL A 180 8.34 -11.22 10.66
CA VAL A 180 9.15 -12.39 11.04
C VAL A 180 10.25 -12.69 10.00
N VAL A 181 9.89 -12.67 8.72
CA VAL A 181 10.86 -12.92 7.63
C VAL A 181 11.90 -11.81 7.57
N VAL A 182 11.47 -10.55 7.62
CA VAL A 182 12.35 -9.39 7.54
C VAL A 182 13.26 -9.31 8.75
N SER A 183 12.75 -9.47 9.97
CA SER A 183 13.56 -9.46 11.19
C SER A 183 14.63 -10.54 11.15
N TYR A 184 14.28 -11.74 10.67
CA TYR A 184 15.23 -12.83 10.54
C TYR A 184 16.36 -12.49 9.55
N ILE A 185 16.04 -11.98 8.36
CA ILE A 185 17.04 -11.58 7.36
C ILE A 185 17.94 -10.47 7.92
N LEU A 186 17.37 -9.49 8.61
CA LEU A 186 18.11 -8.36 9.16
C LEU A 186 19.00 -8.73 10.36
N GLU A 187 18.60 -9.73 11.15
CA GLU A 187 19.46 -10.33 12.19
C GLU A 187 20.68 -11.01 11.56
N GLN A 188 20.48 -11.80 10.50
CA GLN A 188 21.57 -12.48 9.79
C GLN A 188 22.58 -11.50 9.17
N VAL A 189 22.11 -10.33 8.73
CA VAL A 189 22.95 -9.26 8.17
C VAL A 189 23.58 -8.36 9.26
N GLY A 190 23.26 -8.60 10.54
CA GLY A 190 23.76 -7.82 11.67
C GLY A 190 23.22 -6.39 11.73
N MET A 191 22.07 -6.12 11.10
CA MET A 191 21.40 -4.81 11.13
C MET A 191 20.49 -4.64 12.34
N LEU A 192 19.96 -5.75 12.88
CA LEU A 192 19.17 -5.77 14.10
C LEU A 192 19.89 -6.60 15.16
N PRO A 193 19.86 -6.18 16.44
CA PRO A 193 20.33 -7.03 17.51
C PRO A 193 19.48 -8.32 17.56
N PRO A 194 20.06 -9.47 17.96
CA PRO A 194 19.30 -10.70 18.12
C PRO A 194 18.08 -10.45 19.00
N GLN A 195 16.88 -10.72 18.49
CA GLN A 195 15.67 -10.55 19.29
C GLN A 195 15.72 -11.64 20.37
N GLY A 196 15.54 -11.27 21.64
CA GLY A 196 15.65 -12.16 22.80
C GLY A 196 14.67 -13.34 22.80
N SER A 197 13.90 -13.52 23.88
CA SER A 197 13.01 -14.68 24.03
C SER A 197 11.97 -14.79 22.89
N SER A 198 11.53 -16.03 22.61
CA SER A 198 10.51 -16.34 21.59
C SER A 198 9.23 -15.50 21.77
N ASN A 199 8.87 -15.21 23.03
CA ASN A 199 7.70 -14.38 23.36
C ASN A 199 7.85 -12.94 22.86
N VAL A 200 9.04 -12.33 22.99
CA VAL A 200 9.29 -10.96 22.50
C VAL A 200 9.19 -10.90 20.97
N ARG A 201 9.68 -11.94 20.28
CA ARG A 201 9.55 -12.05 18.81
C ARG A 201 8.08 -12.09 18.38
N LEU A 202 7.27 -12.90 19.07
CA LEU A 202 5.84 -13.03 18.79
C LEU A 202 5.10 -11.70 19.02
N ILE A 203 5.34 -11.02 20.15
CA ILE A 203 4.70 -9.74 20.46
C ILE A 203 5.05 -8.68 19.41
N ARG A 204 6.32 -8.62 18.99
CA ARG A 204 6.76 -7.72 17.91
C ARG A 204 6.10 -8.06 16.56
N ALA A 205 5.95 -9.33 16.23
CA ALA A 205 5.22 -9.74 15.03
C ALA A 205 3.74 -9.31 15.10
N LEU A 206 3.08 -9.48 16.25
CA LEU A 206 1.70 -9.04 16.45
C LEU A 206 1.54 -7.52 16.36
N LEU A 207 2.47 -6.75 16.94
CA LEU A 207 2.47 -5.29 16.82
C LEU A 207 2.68 -4.84 15.37
N ALA A 208 3.58 -5.49 14.62
CA ALA A 208 3.78 -5.20 13.21
C ALA A 208 2.52 -5.55 12.37
N GLY A 209 1.86 -6.68 12.67
CA GLY A 209 0.57 -7.03 12.08
C GLY A 209 -0.53 -6.02 12.40
N ALA A 210 -0.61 -5.56 13.65
CA ALA A 210 -1.54 -4.51 14.05
C ALA A 210 -1.27 -3.19 13.33
N HIS A 211 0.01 -2.81 13.18
CA HIS A 211 0.41 -1.62 12.44
C HIS A 211 0.05 -1.70 10.94
N ALA A 212 0.07 -2.89 10.34
CA ALA A 212 -0.32 -3.08 8.95
C ALA A 212 -1.77 -2.66 8.65
N TYR A 213 -2.67 -2.67 9.63
CA TYR A 213 -4.03 -2.15 9.46
C TYR A 213 -4.06 -0.63 9.22
N LEU A 214 -3.04 0.12 9.67
CA LEU A 214 -2.96 1.55 9.38
C LEU A 214 -2.79 1.84 7.88
N ALA A 215 -2.34 0.86 7.09
CA ALA A 215 -2.30 0.97 5.64
C ALA A 215 -3.69 1.26 5.04
N TRP A 216 -4.78 0.84 5.68
CA TRP A 216 -6.15 1.09 5.24
C TRP A 216 -6.65 2.51 5.49
N VAL A 217 -5.99 3.27 6.36
CA VAL A 217 -6.43 4.63 6.73
C VAL A 217 -6.36 5.58 5.54
N ALA A 218 -5.22 5.59 4.83
CA ALA A 218 -4.99 6.48 3.69
C ALA A 218 -6.00 6.28 2.54
N PRO A 219 -6.22 5.06 2.00
CA PRO A 219 -7.20 4.86 0.93
C PRO A 219 -8.63 5.13 1.39
N LEU A 220 -8.98 4.83 2.65
CA LEU A 220 -10.31 5.08 3.18
C LEU A 220 -10.59 6.58 3.29
N ALA A 221 -9.64 7.33 3.86
CA ALA A 221 -9.73 8.79 3.93
C ALA A 221 -9.78 9.41 2.53
N GLY A 222 -8.95 8.93 1.60
CA GLY A 222 -8.95 9.39 0.21
C GLY A 222 -10.28 9.19 -0.49
N VAL A 223 -10.88 7.99 -0.38
CA VAL A 223 -12.21 7.71 -0.97
C VAL A 223 -13.30 8.55 -0.31
N LEU A 224 -13.27 8.75 1.01
CA LEU A 224 -14.25 9.59 1.70
C LEU A 224 -14.16 11.05 1.28
N LEU A 225 -12.95 11.59 1.13
CA LEU A 225 -12.73 12.95 0.63
C LEU A 225 -13.23 13.09 -0.82
N LEU A 226 -12.91 12.13 -1.69
CA LEU A 226 -13.41 12.12 -3.07
C LEU A 226 -14.93 11.98 -3.12
N TYR A 227 -15.52 11.17 -2.24
CA TYR A 227 -16.97 11.03 -2.09
C TYR A 227 -17.63 12.35 -1.71
N VAL A 228 -17.04 13.09 -0.76
CA VAL A 228 -17.50 14.43 -0.38
C VAL A 228 -17.43 15.36 -1.58
N VAL A 229 -16.29 15.44 -2.27
CA VAL A 229 -16.13 16.30 -3.45
C VAL A 229 -17.15 15.94 -4.53
N ASN A 230 -17.32 14.66 -4.86
CA ASN A 230 -18.27 14.20 -5.87
C ASN A 230 -19.74 14.45 -5.47
N SER A 231 -20.03 14.56 -4.17
CA SER A 231 -21.38 14.90 -3.68
C SER A 231 -21.73 16.39 -3.85
N TYR A 232 -20.72 17.26 -3.90
CA TYR A 232 -20.90 18.71 -4.07
C TYR A 232 -20.64 19.18 -5.50
N VAL A 233 -19.73 18.52 -6.21
CA VAL A 233 -19.36 18.82 -7.58
C VAL A 233 -19.61 17.57 -8.40
N TYR A 234 -20.56 17.65 -9.33
CA TYR A 234 -20.82 16.54 -10.24
C TYR A 234 -19.67 16.41 -11.25
N LEU A 235 -18.89 15.32 -11.15
CA LEU A 235 -17.69 15.09 -11.96
C LEU A 235 -17.91 14.11 -13.12
N GLY A 236 -19.18 13.76 -13.39
CA GLY A 236 -19.60 12.93 -14.53
C GLY A 236 -19.76 11.43 -14.24
N GLU A 237 -20.20 10.68 -15.25
CA GLU A 237 -20.55 9.24 -15.16
C GLU A 237 -19.37 8.28 -15.41
N ALA A 238 -18.14 8.70 -15.09
CA ALA A 238 -17.00 7.81 -15.25
C ALA A 238 -17.06 6.63 -14.26
N ALA A 239 -16.62 5.44 -14.68
CA ALA A 239 -16.59 4.24 -13.83
C ALA A 239 -15.76 4.40 -12.53
N PHE A 240 -14.84 5.37 -12.51
CA PHE A 240 -14.11 5.75 -11.31
C PHE A 240 -15.02 6.45 -10.28
N TRP A 241 -15.88 7.38 -10.71
CA TRP A 241 -16.79 8.10 -9.83
C TRP A 241 -17.90 7.18 -9.30
N SER A 242 -18.41 6.25 -10.11
CA SER A 242 -19.35 5.22 -9.62
C SER A 242 -18.71 4.34 -8.56
N PHE A 243 -17.43 3.96 -8.74
CA PHE A 243 -16.66 3.22 -7.74
C PHE A 243 -16.48 4.01 -6.43
N VAL A 244 -16.14 5.30 -6.51
CA VAL A 244 -15.99 6.18 -5.34
C VAL A 244 -17.33 6.32 -4.60
N GLU A 245 -18.43 6.52 -5.34
CA GLU A 245 -19.77 6.65 -4.78
C GLU A 245 -20.22 5.36 -4.08
N CYS A 246 -20.04 4.22 -4.73
CA CYS A 246 -20.38 2.91 -4.19
C CYS A 246 -19.56 2.56 -2.94
N THR A 247 -18.24 2.80 -2.99
CA THR A 247 -17.34 2.54 -1.88
C THR A 247 -17.58 3.50 -0.71
N GLY A 248 -17.82 4.78 -0.98
CA GLY A 248 -18.16 5.79 0.02
C GLY A 248 -19.46 5.44 0.75
N ARG A 249 -20.52 5.10 0.02
CA ARG A 249 -21.80 4.65 0.60
C ARG A 249 -21.64 3.36 1.42
N SER A 250 -20.88 2.38 0.92
CA SER A 250 -20.61 1.13 1.65
C SER A 250 -19.83 1.37 2.94
N THR A 251 -18.90 2.33 2.93
CA THR A 251 -18.16 2.75 4.13
C THR A 251 -19.09 3.41 5.15
N LEU A 252 -19.94 4.34 4.70
CA LEU A 252 -20.89 5.04 5.57
C LEU A 252 -22.01 4.14 6.08
N SER A 253 -22.40 3.11 5.32
CA SER A 253 -23.43 2.16 5.75
C SER A 253 -22.95 1.23 6.86
N CYS A 254 -21.65 0.91 6.89
CA CYS A 254 -21.02 0.20 8.01
C CYS A 254 -21.17 0.99 9.33
N LEU A 255 -21.19 2.32 9.24
CA LEU A 255 -21.36 3.21 10.40
C LEU A 255 -22.81 3.30 10.90
N GLY A 256 -23.79 2.86 10.07
CA GLY A 256 -25.19 2.47 10.32
C GLY A 256 -26.10 3.28 11.26
N ARG A 257 -25.56 3.75 12.39
CA ARG A 257 -26.26 4.36 13.52
C ARG A 257 -25.78 5.78 13.84
N PHE A 258 -24.58 6.18 13.40
CA PHE A 258 -23.97 7.48 13.75
C PHE A 258 -23.95 8.46 12.58
N ARG A 259 -25.05 8.56 11.82
CA ARG A 259 -25.16 9.56 10.75
C ARG A 259 -25.42 10.93 11.36
N ILE A 260 -24.49 11.86 11.18
CA ILE A 260 -24.58 13.23 11.66
C ILE A 260 -25.00 14.10 10.49
N GLN A 261 -26.28 14.46 10.48
CA GLN A 261 -26.86 15.36 9.49
C GLN A 261 -27.11 16.71 10.14
N VAL A 262 -26.56 17.78 9.54
CA VAL A 262 -26.84 19.17 9.95
C VAL A 262 -27.64 19.79 8.81
N GLY A 263 -28.96 19.85 8.97
CA GLY A 263 -29.87 20.29 7.91
C GLY A 263 -29.83 19.33 6.70
N LYS A 264 -29.49 19.85 5.52
CA LYS A 264 -29.35 19.07 4.27
C LYS A 264 -27.94 18.51 4.05
N VAL A 265 -26.99 18.84 4.92
CA VAL A 265 -25.57 18.47 4.76
C VAL A 265 -25.24 17.27 5.64
N ASP A 266 -24.69 16.21 5.04
CA ASP A 266 -24.18 15.04 5.75
C ASP A 266 -22.70 15.28 6.12
N LEU A 267 -22.42 15.42 7.42
CA LEU A 267 -21.06 15.64 7.97
C LEU A 267 -20.38 14.33 8.40
N THR A 268 -21.09 13.21 8.35
CA THR A 268 -20.57 11.87 8.68
C THR A 268 -19.25 11.53 7.97
N PRO A 269 -19.10 11.75 6.64
CA PRO A 269 -17.84 11.44 5.96
C PRO A 269 -16.66 12.30 6.46
N LEU A 270 -16.90 13.57 6.79
CA LEU A 270 -15.85 14.47 7.28
C LEU A 270 -15.39 14.08 8.69
N LEU A 271 -16.33 13.72 9.57
CA LEU A 271 -16.02 13.22 10.91
C LEU A 271 -15.24 11.90 10.84
N LEU A 272 -15.60 11.01 9.92
CA LEU A 272 -14.86 9.76 9.73
C LEU A 272 -13.43 10.01 9.25
N VAL A 273 -13.23 10.96 8.33
CA VAL A 273 -11.88 11.41 7.91
C VAL A 273 -11.08 11.94 9.10
N LEU A 274 -11.71 12.71 10.01
CA LEU A 274 -11.06 13.22 11.22
C LEU A 274 -10.62 12.10 12.17
N VAL A 275 -11.49 11.11 12.40
CA VAL A 275 -11.18 9.94 13.23
C VAL A 275 -10.03 9.12 12.62
N LEU A 276 -10.09 8.89 11.31
CA LEU A 276 -9.04 8.20 10.56
C LEU A 276 -7.71 8.94 10.63
N TRP A 277 -7.73 10.26 10.46
CA TRP A 277 -6.55 11.10 10.62
C TRP A 277 -5.96 10.97 12.03
N PHE A 278 -6.79 11.03 13.07
CA PHE A 278 -6.34 10.87 14.46
C PHE A 278 -5.73 9.49 14.73
N LEU A 279 -6.29 8.44 14.14
CA LEU A 279 -5.77 7.07 14.27
C LEU A 279 -4.38 6.93 13.65
N ALA A 280 -4.15 7.53 12.47
CA ALA A 280 -2.86 7.51 11.80
C ALA A 280 -1.86 8.55 12.35
N PHE A 281 -2.31 9.50 13.17
CA PHE A 281 -1.47 10.59 13.63
C PHE A 281 -0.36 10.08 14.57
N PRO A 282 0.93 10.30 14.25
CA PRO A 282 2.05 9.86 15.09
C PRO A 282 2.34 10.85 16.23
N GLY A 283 1.68 12.01 16.26
CA GLY A 283 1.90 13.07 17.26
C GLY A 283 1.01 12.95 18.50
N ARG A 284 0.93 14.04 19.26
CA ARG A 284 -0.02 14.22 20.36
C ARG A 284 -0.95 15.39 20.01
N VAL A 285 -2.24 15.22 20.26
CA VAL A 285 -3.22 16.31 20.20
C VAL A 285 -3.56 16.66 21.64
N GLY A 286 -2.94 17.73 22.16
CA GLY A 286 -3.01 18.06 23.58
C GLY A 286 -2.42 16.94 24.45
N ARG A 287 -3.25 16.35 25.33
CA ARG A 287 -2.86 15.23 26.21
C ARG A 287 -3.10 13.84 25.62
N VAL A 288 -3.82 13.72 24.51
CA VAL A 288 -4.17 12.43 23.93
C VAL A 288 -3.11 12.04 22.87
N PRO A 289 -2.40 10.91 23.04
CA PRO A 289 -1.53 10.39 22.00
C PRO A 289 -2.36 9.92 20.80
N GLY A 290 -1.91 10.23 19.58
CA GLY A 290 -2.51 9.67 18.37
C GLY A 290 -2.33 8.14 18.32
N GLY A 291 -3.19 7.45 17.58
CA GLY A 291 -3.23 5.98 17.58
C GLY A 291 -1.90 5.33 17.19
N ALA A 292 -1.26 5.85 16.14
CA ALA A 292 0.07 5.41 15.71
C ALA A 292 1.15 5.63 16.78
N ARG A 293 1.01 6.66 17.63
CA ARG A 293 1.95 6.94 18.71
C ARG A 293 1.87 5.91 19.84
N VAL A 294 0.66 5.48 20.20
CA VAL A 294 0.46 4.44 21.22
C VAL A 294 1.16 3.14 20.80
N MET A 295 1.10 2.79 19.51
CA MET A 295 1.83 1.62 18.98
C MET A 295 3.35 1.79 19.05
N LEU A 296 3.87 2.98 18.75
CA LEU A 296 5.30 3.29 18.84
C LEU A 296 5.79 3.24 20.30
N ASP A 297 5.01 3.78 21.23
CA ASP A 297 5.31 3.75 22.67
C ASP A 297 5.28 2.30 23.20
N ALA A 298 4.31 1.48 22.79
CA ALA A 298 4.25 0.05 23.12
C ALA A 298 5.42 -0.76 22.54
N TRP A 299 5.95 -0.36 21.39
CA TRP A 299 7.11 -1.01 20.79
C TRP A 299 8.42 -0.66 21.49
N THR A 300 8.60 0.60 21.85
CA THR A 300 9.85 1.09 22.47
C THR A 300 10.02 0.57 23.90
N THR A 301 8.91 0.30 24.60
CA THR A 301 8.90 -0.31 25.94
C THR A 301 9.30 -1.80 25.95
N LEU A 302 9.27 -2.47 24.80
CA LEU A 302 9.70 -3.88 24.64
C LEU A 302 11.20 -4.02 24.29
N ARG A 303 12.04 -3.06 24.69
CA ARG A 303 13.49 -3.08 24.47
C ARG A 303 14.23 -3.84 25.56
#